data_AF-D2QU84-F1
#
_entry.id   AF-D2QU84-F1
#
_cell.length_a   1.000
_cell.length_b   1.000
_cell.length_c   1.000
_cell.angle_alpha   90.00
_cell.angle_beta   90.00
_cell.angle_gamma   90.00
#
_symmetry.space_group_name_H-M   'P 1'
#
loop_
_entity.id
_entity.type
_entity.pdbx_description
1 polymer ?
#
loop_
_entity_poly.entity_id
_entity_poly.type
_entity_poly.pdbx_seq_one_letter_code
_entity_poly.pdbx_strand_id
1 'polypeptide(L)'
;MLDKIVSRRTFVGISPFLASGLYSCIKDGNSSDEAIKPLKPVFAAWGGSSTQGVANTVSYPSHLQQIFPERKIENFGLPSQSSLQIAARQGGVPVTLSIDNDKFNGNNSIPVNSISIKLLSTQAHNLPISITGTVKGVKCKLLRIATGAFPKQVESYSLTPLTPSEAVIPKYSFFIPDDAINNRDSLQILWLGRNDLPDFVGVADVIENCIDYIKKPAQFLVIGILNSVFETGNNHIYKSILNLNSILASKYTENYIPATPPTNEEMNAIKYSPTNQDKIEIAANTFPASMRISDGYHLNTIGNLIIATRVAAKIKEKGW
;
A
#
# COMPACT_ATOMS: atom_id res chain seq x y z
N MET A 1 -25.72 22.55 14.43
CA MET A 1 -26.39 21.53 15.26
C MET A 1 -26.18 20.17 14.61
N LEU A 2 -25.49 19.30 15.35
CA LEU A 2 -25.38 17.82 15.24
C LEU A 2 -24.72 17.19 14.00
N ASP A 3 -23.41 16.99 14.15
CA ASP A 3 -22.73 15.68 14.18
C ASP A 3 -23.46 14.45 13.61
N LYS A 4 -22.84 13.81 12.63
CA LYS A 4 -22.94 12.35 12.44
C LYS A 4 -21.55 11.74 12.30
N ILE A 5 -20.99 11.42 13.47
CA ILE A 5 -19.98 10.39 13.65
C ILE A 5 -20.67 9.05 13.38
N VAL A 6 -20.25 8.31 12.36
CA VAL A 6 -20.71 6.94 12.11
C VAL A 6 -19.78 5.98 12.85
N SER A 7 -20.19 5.59 14.06
CA SER A 7 -19.60 4.51 14.83
C SER A 7 -20.22 3.17 14.42
N ARG A 8 -19.36 2.18 14.17
CA ARG A 8 -19.71 0.78 13.90
C ARG A 8 -20.31 0.10 15.14
N ARG A 9 -21.35 -0.70 14.96
CA ARG A 9 -21.55 -2.06 15.53
C ARG A 9 -23.00 -2.51 15.34
N THR A 10 -23.19 -3.60 14.61
CA THR A 10 -24.32 -4.51 14.83
C THR A 10 -23.86 -5.93 14.54
N PHE A 11 -23.90 -6.74 15.59
CA PHE A 11 -23.71 -8.19 15.63
C PHE A 11 -25.06 -8.86 15.35
N VAL A 12 -25.10 -9.81 14.43
CA VAL A 12 -26.06 -10.94 14.37
C VAL A 12 -25.25 -12.07 13.71
N GLY A 13 -24.82 -13.13 14.40
CA GLY A 13 -25.65 -14.23 14.90
C GLY A 13 -25.52 -15.41 13.94
N ILE A 14 -24.46 -16.22 14.09
CA ILE A 14 -24.21 -17.43 13.29
C ILE A 14 -24.58 -18.65 14.14
N SER A 15 -25.45 -19.52 13.63
CA SER A 15 -25.67 -20.88 14.14
C SER A 15 -24.65 -21.86 13.52
N PRO A 16 -24.14 -22.85 14.27
CA PRO A 16 -23.15 -23.79 13.75
C PRO A 16 -23.82 -24.99 13.10
N PHE A 17 -23.26 -25.47 11.98
CA PHE A 17 -23.46 -26.85 11.53
C PHE A 17 -22.15 -27.62 11.65
N LEU A 18 -22.19 -28.66 12.47
CA LEU A 18 -21.20 -29.71 12.62
C LEU A 18 -21.21 -30.61 11.39
N ALA A 19 -20.03 -30.96 10.87
CA ALA A 19 -19.80 -32.24 10.23
C ALA A 19 -18.32 -32.63 10.35
N SER A 20 -18.11 -33.63 11.22
CA SER A 20 -16.92 -34.43 11.45
C SER A 20 -16.46 -35.20 10.20
N GLY A 21 -15.15 -35.39 10.04
CA GLY A 21 -14.61 -36.30 9.03
C GLY A 21 -13.09 -36.51 9.11
N LEU A 22 -12.70 -37.49 9.94
CA LEU A 22 -11.54 -38.38 9.81
C LEU A 22 -10.10 -37.82 9.96
N TYR A 23 -9.59 -38.03 11.18
CA TYR A 23 -8.17 -38.21 11.51
C TYR A 23 -7.75 -39.67 11.21
N SER A 24 -6.57 -39.85 10.60
CA SER A 24 -5.51 -40.82 10.99
C SER A 24 -4.67 -41.29 9.80
N CYS A 25 -3.38 -40.91 9.75
CA CYS A 25 -2.25 -41.79 10.05
C CYS A 25 -0.92 -41.09 9.76
N ILE A 26 -0.02 -41.18 10.74
CA ILE A 26 1.34 -40.63 10.79
C ILE A 26 2.28 -41.48 9.90
N LYS A 27 3.21 -40.81 9.20
CA LYS A 27 4.54 -41.36 8.94
C LYS A 27 5.59 -40.29 9.27
N ASP A 28 6.32 -40.56 10.34
CA ASP A 28 7.56 -39.87 10.71
C ASP A 28 8.64 -40.12 9.66
N GLY A 29 9.34 -39.06 9.26
CA GLY A 29 10.44 -39.14 8.32
C GLY A 29 11.09 -37.78 8.10
N ASN A 30 11.98 -37.40 9.02
CA ASN A 30 13.12 -36.49 8.80
C ASN A 30 12.88 -35.27 7.89
N SER A 31 12.41 -34.17 8.47
CA SER A 31 12.71 -32.84 7.94
C SER A 31 13.38 -32.05 9.05
N SER A 32 14.59 -31.57 8.77
CA SER A 32 15.24 -30.49 9.51
C SER A 32 14.20 -29.47 10.00
N ASP A 33 14.26 -29.09 11.28
CA ASP A 33 13.53 -27.95 11.83
C ASP A 33 13.86 -26.69 11.01
N GLU A 34 13.19 -26.51 9.88
CA GLU A 34 12.98 -25.20 9.32
C GLU A 34 12.18 -24.45 10.38
N ALA A 35 12.83 -23.52 11.06
CA ALA A 35 12.20 -22.67 12.05
C ALA A 35 10.86 -22.17 11.48
N ILE A 36 9.75 -22.62 12.08
CA ILE A 36 8.40 -22.29 11.61
C ILE A 36 8.33 -20.77 11.50
N LYS A 37 8.21 -20.26 10.26
CA LYS A 37 8.10 -18.83 10.03
C LYS A 37 6.85 -18.35 10.76
N PRO A 38 6.93 -17.30 11.60
CA PRO A 38 5.78 -16.86 12.36
C PRO A 38 4.71 -16.36 11.40
N LEU A 39 3.55 -17.02 11.38
CA LEU A 39 2.39 -16.58 10.61
C LEU A 39 1.99 -15.19 11.11
N LYS A 40 1.91 -14.22 10.19
CA LYS A 40 1.53 -12.85 10.53
C LYS A 40 0.02 -12.68 10.35
N PRO A 41 -0.73 -12.25 11.38
CA PRO A 41 -2.19 -12.15 11.30
C PRO A 41 -2.68 -10.99 10.43
N VAL A 42 -1.80 -10.01 10.14
CA VAL A 42 -2.13 -8.81 9.37
C VAL A 42 -1.23 -8.73 8.14
N PHE A 43 -1.84 -8.44 6.99
CA PHE A 43 -1.13 -8.04 5.77
C PHE A 43 -1.38 -6.56 5.52
N ALA A 44 -0.31 -5.76 5.51
CA ALA A 44 -0.36 -4.31 5.32
C ALA A 44 0.09 -3.96 3.89
N ALA A 45 -0.86 -3.51 3.07
CA ALA A 45 -0.62 -3.11 1.69
C ALA A 45 -0.33 -1.61 1.61
N TRP A 46 0.90 -1.24 1.25
CA TRP A 46 1.35 0.15 1.12
C TRP A 46 1.58 0.52 -0.34
N GLY A 47 0.98 1.62 -0.77
CA GLY A 47 1.18 2.10 -2.13
C GLY A 47 0.39 3.35 -2.48
N GLY A 48 0.39 3.63 -3.79
CA GLY A 48 -0.37 4.71 -4.39
C GLY A 48 -1.81 4.34 -4.73
N SER A 49 -2.30 4.86 -5.85
CA SER A 49 -3.64 4.62 -6.40
C SER A 49 -3.88 3.16 -6.79
N SER A 50 -2.87 2.46 -7.34
CA SER A 50 -2.99 1.03 -7.65
C SER A 50 -3.23 0.17 -6.41
N THR A 51 -2.73 0.58 -5.24
CA THR A 51 -3.00 -0.12 -3.98
C THR A 51 -4.34 0.24 -3.38
N GLN A 52 -4.70 1.53 -3.43
CA GLN A 52 -6.03 1.98 -3.01
C GLN A 52 -7.12 1.20 -3.76
N GLY A 53 -6.89 0.99 -5.06
CA GLY A 53 -7.93 0.70 -6.02
C GLY A 53 -8.61 1.99 -6.45
N VAL A 54 -8.92 2.10 -7.74
CA VAL A 54 -9.60 3.27 -8.29
C VAL A 54 -10.97 2.90 -8.83
N ALA A 55 -11.88 3.86 -8.88
CA ALA A 55 -13.12 3.81 -9.65
C ALA A 55 -14.06 2.60 -9.39
N ASN A 56 -14.63 2.45 -8.19
CA ASN A 56 -15.62 1.40 -7.86
C ASN A 56 -15.16 -0.04 -8.20
N THR A 57 -13.85 -0.27 -8.31
CA THR A 57 -13.27 -1.59 -8.57
C THR A 57 -12.99 -2.32 -7.27
N VAL A 58 -12.96 -3.65 -7.32
CA VAL A 58 -12.41 -4.45 -6.23
C VAL A 58 -10.89 -4.41 -6.35
N SER A 59 -10.24 -3.76 -5.40
CA SER A 59 -8.78 -3.64 -5.34
C SER A 59 -8.09 -4.96 -5.01
N TYR A 60 -6.80 -5.09 -5.35
CA TYR A 60 -6.05 -6.30 -5.04
C TYR A 60 -6.03 -6.63 -3.52
N PRO A 61 -5.96 -5.66 -2.57
CA PRO A 61 -6.06 -5.97 -1.15
C PRO A 61 -7.46 -6.49 -0.77
N SER A 62 -8.52 -5.99 -1.42
CA SER A 62 -9.89 -6.49 -1.22
C SER A 62 -10.05 -7.94 -1.71
N HIS A 63 -9.42 -8.30 -2.84
CA HIS A 63 -9.36 -9.70 -3.30
C HIS A 63 -8.54 -10.57 -2.36
N LEU A 64 -7.41 -10.08 -1.86
CA LEU A 64 -6.61 -10.81 -0.85
C LEU A 64 -7.42 -11.09 0.41
N GLN A 65 -8.29 -10.18 0.85
CA GLN A 65 -9.15 -10.40 2.00
C GLN A 65 -10.14 -11.56 1.79
N GLN A 66 -10.56 -11.79 0.53
CA GLN A 66 -11.40 -12.93 0.18
C GLN A 66 -10.59 -14.24 0.11
N ILE A 67 -9.34 -14.17 -0.36
CA ILE A 67 -8.45 -15.34 -0.49
C ILE A 67 -7.94 -15.80 0.89
N PHE A 68 -7.70 -14.88 1.81
CA PHE A 68 -7.23 -15.13 3.18
C PHE A 68 -8.24 -14.58 4.21
N PRO A 69 -9.44 -15.20 4.33
CA PRO A 69 -10.50 -14.70 5.22
C PRO A 69 -10.12 -14.73 6.71
N GLU A 70 -9.12 -15.52 7.08
CA GLU A 70 -8.58 -15.64 8.43
C GLU A 70 -7.52 -14.56 8.77
N ARG A 71 -7.07 -13.80 7.76
CA ARG A 71 -6.12 -12.70 7.92
C ARG A 71 -6.82 -11.35 7.84
N LYS A 72 -6.30 -10.37 8.55
CA LYS A 72 -6.74 -8.97 8.40
C LYS A 72 -5.91 -8.31 7.29
N ILE A 73 -6.57 -7.82 6.25
CA ILE A 73 -5.89 -7.08 5.18
C ILE A 73 -6.14 -5.57 5.37
N GLU A 74 -5.06 -4.82 5.55
CA GLU A 74 -5.13 -3.36 5.67
C GLU A 74 -4.63 -2.70 4.39
N ASN A 75 -5.48 -1.85 3.81
CA ASN A 75 -5.16 -1.11 2.59
C ASN A 75 -4.75 0.32 2.93
N PHE A 76 -3.46 0.61 2.83
CA PHE A 76 -2.86 1.92 3.01
C PHE A 76 -2.56 2.61 1.68
N GLY A 77 -3.37 2.37 0.65
CA GLY A 77 -3.29 3.08 -0.62
C GLY A 77 -3.72 4.54 -0.49
N LEU A 78 -2.90 5.47 -0.97
CA LEU A 78 -3.29 6.87 -1.12
C LEU A 78 -2.89 7.37 -2.52
N PRO A 79 -3.83 7.88 -3.33
CA PRO A 79 -3.59 8.09 -4.76
C PRO A 79 -2.61 9.24 -5.01
N SER A 80 -1.98 9.21 -6.20
CA SER A 80 -1.05 10.24 -6.67
C SER A 80 0.19 10.47 -5.80
N GLN A 81 0.55 9.50 -4.95
CA GLN A 81 1.74 9.61 -4.10
C GLN A 81 2.99 9.03 -4.73
N SER A 82 4.11 9.74 -4.58
CA SER A 82 5.45 9.25 -4.91
C SER A 82 5.90 8.17 -3.93
N SER A 83 6.97 7.45 -4.28
CA SER A 83 7.57 6.44 -3.41
C SER A 83 7.97 7.02 -2.06
N LEU A 84 8.54 8.23 -2.04
CA LEU A 84 8.98 8.91 -0.82
C LEU A 84 7.82 9.22 0.13
N GLN A 85 6.67 9.63 -0.40
CA GLN A 85 5.48 9.90 0.40
C GLN A 85 4.86 8.63 0.98
N ILE A 86 4.85 7.54 0.20
CA ILE A 86 4.37 6.24 0.66
C ILE A 86 5.28 5.71 1.78
N ALA A 87 6.59 5.78 1.59
CA ALA A 87 7.57 5.36 2.60
C ALA A 87 7.50 6.18 3.90
N ALA A 88 7.21 7.48 3.78
CA ALA A 88 6.96 8.35 4.93
C ALA A 88 5.72 7.95 5.74
N ARG A 89 4.66 7.46 5.08
CA ARG A 89 3.49 6.91 5.78
C ARG A 89 3.75 5.53 6.37
N GLN A 90 4.50 4.69 5.65
CA GLN A 90 4.83 3.33 6.07
C GLN A 90 5.83 3.28 7.24
N GLY A 91 6.69 4.30 7.37
CA GLY A 91 7.67 4.45 8.45
C GLY A 91 9.12 4.32 8.00
N GLY A 92 9.38 3.83 6.78
CA GLY A 92 10.71 3.68 6.20
C GLY A 92 11.48 5.00 6.05
N VAL A 93 10.78 6.12 5.85
CA VAL A 93 11.41 7.43 5.77
C VAL A 93 10.89 8.34 6.90
N PRO A 94 11.77 8.83 7.79
CA PRO A 94 11.36 9.71 8.88
C PRO A 94 10.75 11.03 8.39
N VAL A 95 9.65 11.45 9.04
CA VAL A 95 9.03 12.76 8.82
C VAL A 95 9.35 13.68 9.98
N THR A 96 9.81 14.88 9.68
CA THR A 96 10.00 15.94 10.67
C THR A 96 9.07 17.10 10.39
N LEU A 97 8.61 17.77 11.44
CA LEU A 97 7.76 18.95 11.32
C LEU A 97 8.15 20.06 12.31
N SER A 98 7.63 21.26 12.07
CA SER A 98 7.56 22.34 13.06
C SER A 98 6.11 22.84 13.16
N ILE A 99 5.70 23.25 14.35
CA ILE A 99 4.37 23.83 14.60
C ILE A 99 4.49 25.29 15.00
N ASP A 100 3.38 26.01 14.94
CA ASP A 100 3.33 27.39 15.41
C ASP A 100 3.68 27.49 16.91
N ASN A 101 4.49 28.49 17.26
CA ASN A 101 5.01 28.73 18.61
C ASN A 101 5.80 27.57 19.26
N ASP A 102 6.20 26.54 18.50
CA ASP A 102 7.01 25.40 18.96
C ASP A 102 6.45 24.71 20.23
N LYS A 103 5.13 24.73 20.45
CA LYS A 103 4.50 24.18 21.67
C LYS A 103 3.04 23.80 21.44
N PHE A 104 2.58 22.75 22.11
CA PHE A 104 1.14 22.52 22.27
C PHE A 104 0.50 23.50 23.27
N ASN A 105 -0.79 23.76 23.10
CA ASN A 105 -1.61 24.59 23.97
C ASN A 105 -2.96 23.89 24.17
N GLY A 106 -3.08 23.11 25.25
CA GLY A 106 -4.21 22.23 25.52
C GLY A 106 -4.45 21.22 24.40
N ASN A 107 -5.67 21.17 23.89
CA ASN A 107 -6.10 20.32 22.77
C ASN A 107 -6.39 21.13 21.49
N ASN A 108 -5.85 22.34 21.40
CA ASN A 108 -6.05 23.20 20.23
C ASN A 108 -5.39 22.62 18.98
N SER A 109 -5.99 22.89 17.82
CA SER A 109 -5.36 22.61 16.53
C SER A 109 -4.34 23.71 16.22
N ILE A 110 -3.09 23.31 16.03
CA ILE A 110 -1.97 24.23 15.81
C ILE A 110 -1.48 24.09 14.37
N PRO A 111 -1.27 25.20 13.63
CA PRO A 111 -0.69 25.15 12.29
C PRO A 111 0.67 24.46 12.29
N VAL A 112 0.92 23.65 11.26
CA VAL A 112 2.24 23.09 10.95
C VAL A 112 2.93 24.07 10.00
N ASN A 113 4.02 24.69 10.46
CA ASN A 113 4.79 25.68 9.71
C ASN A 113 5.67 25.04 8.63
N SER A 114 6.20 23.85 8.90
CA SER A 114 6.97 23.08 7.93
C SER A 114 6.82 21.58 8.16
N ILE A 115 6.91 20.80 7.08
CA ILE A 115 6.93 19.34 7.11
C ILE A 115 7.90 18.85 6.04
N SER A 116 8.83 17.96 6.39
CA SER A 116 9.89 17.51 5.48
C SER A 116 9.34 16.74 4.28
N ILE A 117 8.31 15.92 4.52
CA ILE A 117 7.60 15.15 3.50
C ILE A 117 6.11 15.33 3.73
N LYS A 118 5.41 15.84 2.73
CA LYS A 118 3.95 15.98 2.74
C LYS A 118 3.29 14.60 2.59
N LEU A 119 3.36 13.78 3.62
CA LEU A 119 2.97 12.37 3.60
C LEU A 119 1.46 12.13 3.40
N LEU A 120 0.62 13.15 3.58
CA LEU A 120 -0.82 13.09 3.29
C LEU A 120 -1.20 13.75 1.96
N SER A 121 -0.23 14.33 1.24
CA SER A 121 -0.51 15.02 -0.02
C SER A 121 -1.01 14.03 -1.06
N THR A 122 -2.02 14.49 -1.81
CA THR A 122 -2.58 13.78 -2.95
C THR A 122 -3.17 14.79 -3.92
N GLN A 123 -2.95 14.55 -5.21
CA GLN A 123 -3.50 15.38 -6.29
C GLN A 123 -4.92 14.98 -6.68
N ALA A 124 -5.38 13.80 -6.23
CA ALA A 124 -6.67 13.24 -6.63
C ALA A 124 -7.87 14.04 -6.12
N HIS A 125 -7.74 14.71 -4.96
CA HIS A 125 -8.83 15.48 -4.37
C HIS A 125 -8.39 16.45 -3.26
N ASN A 126 -9.30 17.36 -2.93
CA ASN A 126 -9.15 18.35 -1.86
C ASN A 126 -9.75 17.91 -0.52
N LEU A 127 -10.30 16.69 -0.43
CA LEU A 127 -10.90 16.21 0.81
C LEU A 127 -9.90 16.28 1.98
N PRO A 128 -10.34 16.66 3.20
CA PRO A 128 -9.50 16.60 4.38
C PRO A 128 -9.02 15.17 4.64
N ILE A 129 -7.74 15.01 4.97
CA ILE A 129 -7.12 13.71 5.26
C ILE A 129 -6.39 13.85 6.59
N SER A 130 -6.60 12.91 7.50
CA SER A 130 -5.88 12.90 8.77
C SER A 130 -5.35 11.52 9.11
N ILE A 131 -4.21 11.50 9.80
CA ILE A 131 -3.65 10.32 10.46
C ILE A 131 -3.34 10.66 11.91
N THR A 132 -3.32 9.65 12.77
CA THR A 132 -2.78 9.79 14.12
C THR A 132 -1.31 9.41 14.15
N GLY A 133 -0.60 9.96 15.12
CA GLY A 133 0.81 9.69 15.31
C GLY A 133 1.32 10.29 16.61
N THR A 134 2.63 10.28 16.76
CA THR A 134 3.31 10.74 17.97
C THR A 134 4.37 11.78 17.62
N VAL A 135 4.39 12.90 18.36
CA VAL A 135 5.47 13.90 18.32
C VAL A 135 5.94 14.12 19.74
N LYS A 136 7.25 13.95 20.01
CA LYS A 136 7.85 14.15 21.35
C LYS A 136 7.08 13.40 22.48
N GLY A 137 6.58 12.20 22.18
CA GLY A 137 5.82 11.38 23.14
C GLY A 137 4.34 11.75 23.27
N VAL A 138 3.87 12.82 22.62
CA VAL A 138 2.46 13.24 22.65
C VAL A 138 1.72 12.63 21.46
N LYS A 139 0.65 11.87 21.76
CA LYS A 139 -0.28 11.40 20.74
C LYS A 139 -1.06 12.56 20.14
N CYS A 140 -1.08 12.64 18.82
CA CYS A 140 -1.68 13.75 18.09
C CYS A 140 -2.30 13.27 16.77
N LYS A 141 -3.17 14.12 16.22
CA LYS A 141 -3.73 13.99 14.88
C LYS A 141 -3.05 15.02 13.97
N LEU A 142 -2.44 14.55 12.89
CA LEU A 142 -2.00 15.39 11.77
C LEU A 142 -3.13 15.46 10.75
N LEU A 143 -3.56 16.66 10.41
CA LEU A 143 -4.61 16.92 9.43
C LEU A 143 -4.02 17.68 8.25
N ARG A 144 -4.32 17.23 7.03
CA ARG A 144 -4.15 17.98 5.78
C ARG A 144 -5.50 18.54 5.34
N ILE A 145 -5.52 19.82 4.97
CA ILE A 145 -6.60 20.46 4.19
C ILE A 145 -5.99 20.93 2.86
N ALA A 146 -6.75 20.87 1.78
CA ALA A 146 -6.32 21.41 0.49
C ALA A 146 -7.43 22.16 -0.24
N THR A 147 -7.01 23.11 -1.09
CA THR A 147 -7.88 23.88 -1.99
C THR A 147 -7.21 24.04 -3.36
N GLY A 148 -7.98 24.52 -4.34
CA GLY A 148 -7.49 24.69 -5.72
C GLY A 148 -7.62 23.43 -6.58
N ALA A 149 -6.96 23.42 -7.73
CA ALA A 149 -6.97 22.29 -8.66
C ALA A 149 -5.53 21.96 -9.07
N PHE A 150 -5.25 20.70 -9.41
CA PHE A 150 -3.95 20.29 -9.95
C PHE A 150 -3.57 21.14 -11.18
N PRO A 151 -2.29 21.58 -11.33
CA PRO A 151 -1.14 21.38 -10.44
C PRO A 151 -0.99 22.47 -9.35
N LYS A 152 -1.95 23.37 -9.21
CA LYS A 152 -1.94 24.53 -8.30
C LYS A 152 -2.68 24.28 -6.98
N GLN A 153 -2.73 23.03 -6.51
CA GLN A 153 -3.30 22.74 -5.20
C GLN A 153 -2.46 23.38 -4.10
N VAL A 154 -3.13 24.04 -3.16
CA VAL A 154 -2.52 24.60 -1.96
C VAL A 154 -2.90 23.70 -0.79
N GLU A 155 -1.89 23.24 -0.05
CA GLU A 155 -2.09 22.37 1.10
C GLU A 155 -1.64 23.06 2.39
N SER A 156 -2.45 22.94 3.44
CA SER A 156 -2.10 23.32 4.80
C SER A 156 -2.21 22.11 5.72
N TYR A 157 -1.38 22.12 6.76
CA TYR A 157 -1.32 21.06 7.75
C TYR A 157 -1.54 21.63 9.14
N SER A 158 -2.22 20.88 10.00
CA SER A 158 -2.34 21.19 11.42
C SER A 158 -2.13 19.96 12.28
N LEU A 159 -1.65 20.19 13.51
CA LEU A 159 -1.39 19.16 14.50
C LEU A 159 -2.27 19.42 15.73
N THR A 160 -2.95 18.39 16.21
CA THR A 160 -3.84 18.50 17.39
C THR A 160 -3.51 17.38 18.38
N PRO A 161 -3.12 17.68 19.64
CA PRO A 161 -2.99 16.66 20.69
C PRO A 161 -4.31 15.90 20.89
N LEU A 162 -4.24 14.57 21.05
CA LEU A 162 -5.42 13.76 21.36
C LEU A 162 -5.85 13.89 22.84
N THR A 163 -4.94 14.36 23.67
CA THR A 163 -5.18 14.69 25.08
C THR A 163 -4.52 16.05 25.34
N PRO A 164 -5.11 16.94 26.17
CA PRO A 164 -4.53 18.25 26.42
C PRO A 164 -3.05 18.17 26.78
N SER A 165 -2.22 18.98 26.11
CA SER A 165 -0.77 18.98 26.27
C SER A 165 -0.21 20.39 26.15
N GLU A 166 0.82 20.66 26.95
CA GLU A 166 1.64 21.86 26.92
C GLU A 166 3.08 21.52 26.52
N ALA A 167 3.30 20.39 25.84
CA ALA A 167 4.64 19.96 25.50
C ALA A 167 5.30 20.93 24.51
N VAL A 168 6.57 21.25 24.75
CA VAL A 168 7.42 21.95 23.79
C VAL A 168 7.75 20.99 22.65
N ILE A 169 7.51 21.45 21.43
CA ILE A 169 7.76 20.75 20.17
C ILE A 169 8.80 21.54 19.38
N PRO A 170 10.11 21.27 19.58
CA PRO A 170 11.16 21.94 18.84
C PRO A 170 10.98 21.77 17.33
N LYS A 171 11.51 22.72 16.56
CA LYS A 171 11.59 22.60 15.10
C LYS A 171 12.26 21.30 14.68
N TYR A 172 11.80 20.74 13.56
CA TYR A 172 12.25 19.45 13.03
C TYR A 172 11.99 18.26 13.97
N SER A 173 10.98 18.34 14.84
CA SER A 173 10.54 17.21 15.65
C SER A 173 10.00 16.10 14.77
N PHE A 174 10.36 14.84 15.07
CA PHE A 174 9.83 13.68 14.37
C PHE A 174 8.33 13.51 14.61
N PHE A 175 7.60 13.30 13.52
CA PHE A 175 6.24 12.78 13.54
C PHE A 175 6.29 11.30 13.16
N ILE A 176 5.81 10.44 14.07
CA ILE A 176 5.77 9.00 13.88
C ILE A 176 4.32 8.59 13.65
N PRO A 177 3.91 8.19 12.43
CA PRO A 177 2.56 7.70 12.16
C PRO A 177 2.22 6.47 13.00
N ASP A 178 1.00 6.41 13.54
CA ASP A 178 0.56 5.24 14.31
C ASP A 178 0.44 3.98 13.43
N ASP A 179 -0.05 4.12 12.20
CA ASP A 179 -0.19 3.00 11.26
C ASP A 179 1.16 2.35 10.93
N ALA A 180 2.24 3.15 10.85
CA ALA A 180 3.60 2.66 10.66
C ALA A 180 4.02 1.75 11.83
N ILE A 181 3.87 2.24 13.07
CA ILE A 181 4.24 1.48 14.28
C ILE A 181 3.37 0.23 14.45
N ASN A 182 2.06 0.35 14.22
CA ASN A 182 1.11 -0.73 14.40
C ASN A 182 1.31 -1.87 13.38
N ASN A 183 1.86 -1.57 12.21
CA ASN A 183 2.06 -2.54 11.13
C ASN A 183 3.51 -2.91 10.84
N ARG A 184 4.46 -2.44 11.64
CA ARG A 184 5.88 -2.83 11.50
C ARG A 184 6.10 -4.34 11.71
N ASP A 185 5.19 -5.01 12.44
CA ASP A 185 5.25 -6.44 12.71
C ASP A 185 4.43 -7.27 11.69
N SER A 186 3.68 -6.63 10.78
CA SER A 186 2.84 -7.27 9.76
C SER A 186 3.65 -7.80 8.58
N LEU A 187 3.07 -8.70 7.77
CA LEU A 187 3.58 -8.93 6.42
C LEU A 187 3.28 -7.68 5.60
N GLN A 188 4.25 -7.13 4.89
CA GLN A 188 4.05 -5.91 4.12
C GLN A 188 4.08 -6.15 2.60
N ILE A 189 3.08 -5.63 1.89
CA ILE A 189 3.02 -5.65 0.44
C ILE A 189 3.29 -4.23 -0.06
N LEU A 190 4.39 -4.06 -0.79
CA LEU A 190 4.92 -2.76 -1.19
C LEU A 190 4.72 -2.57 -2.70
N TRP A 191 3.89 -1.58 -3.08
CA TRP A 191 3.70 -1.19 -4.48
C TRP A 191 3.96 0.32 -4.66
N LEU A 192 5.25 0.65 -4.76
CA LEU A 192 5.79 2.01 -4.88
C LEU A 192 6.34 2.23 -6.29
N GLY A 193 6.51 3.48 -6.73
CA GLY A 193 7.25 3.83 -7.96
C GLY A 193 6.42 4.46 -9.07
N ARG A 194 5.13 4.11 -9.24
CA ARG A 194 4.39 4.50 -10.47
C ARG A 194 4.27 6.02 -10.68
N ASN A 195 4.26 6.80 -9.61
CA ASN A 195 4.15 8.27 -9.67
C ASN A 195 5.52 8.97 -9.62
N ASP A 196 6.62 8.21 -9.62
CA ASP A 196 7.98 8.74 -9.73
C ASP A 196 8.42 8.87 -11.21
N LEU A 197 7.56 8.48 -12.16
CA LEU A 197 7.85 8.62 -13.59
C LEU A 197 8.17 10.06 -14.02
N PRO A 198 9.07 10.23 -15.02
CA PRO A 198 9.87 9.19 -15.68
C PRO A 198 11.18 8.84 -14.96
N ASP A 199 11.41 9.42 -13.78
CA ASP A 199 12.69 9.40 -13.07
C ASP A 199 12.61 8.55 -11.80
N PHE A 200 13.14 7.33 -11.90
CA PHE A 200 13.15 6.37 -10.80
C PHE A 200 14.38 6.47 -9.88
N VAL A 201 15.18 7.53 -9.99
CA VAL A 201 16.36 7.72 -9.12
C VAL A 201 15.95 7.62 -7.64
N GLY A 202 16.62 6.72 -6.91
CA GLY A 202 16.39 6.49 -5.48
C GLY A 202 15.15 5.66 -5.11
N VAL A 203 14.29 5.26 -6.05
CA VAL A 203 13.08 4.47 -5.73
C VAL A 203 13.44 3.13 -5.09
N ALA A 204 14.48 2.44 -5.61
CA ALA A 204 14.94 1.18 -5.04
C ALA A 204 15.45 1.35 -3.60
N ASP A 205 16.13 2.45 -3.28
CA ASP A 205 16.65 2.75 -1.94
C ASP A 205 15.50 3.12 -0.98
N VAL A 206 14.48 3.82 -1.47
CA VAL A 206 13.26 4.10 -0.70
C VAL A 206 12.52 2.80 -0.34
N ILE A 207 12.47 1.82 -1.25
CA ILE A 207 11.86 0.52 -0.95
C ILE A 207 12.69 -0.24 0.10
N GLU A 208 14.03 -0.19 0.05
CA GLU A 208 14.87 -0.77 1.11
C GLU A 208 14.60 -0.14 2.46
N ASN A 209 14.50 1.19 2.53
CA ASN A 209 14.16 1.87 3.78
C ASN A 209 12.83 1.37 4.36
N CYS A 210 11.83 1.11 3.50
CA CYS A 210 10.57 0.49 3.95
C CYS A 210 10.79 -0.92 4.51
N ILE A 211 11.63 -1.74 3.87
CA ILE A 211 11.93 -3.12 4.28
C ILE A 211 12.73 -3.17 5.59
N ASP A 212 13.68 -2.25 5.76
CA ASP A 212 14.49 -2.12 6.97
C ASP A 212 13.67 -1.70 8.18
N TYR A 213 12.57 -0.97 7.96
CA TYR A 213 11.62 -0.61 9.00
C TYR A 213 10.77 -1.80 9.50
N ILE A 214 10.64 -2.88 8.72
CA ILE A 214 9.87 -4.07 9.10
C ILE A 214 10.61 -4.83 10.20
N LYS A 215 9.91 -5.14 11.30
CA LYS A 215 10.47 -5.90 12.42
C LYS A 215 10.84 -7.32 11.96
N LYS A 216 12.05 -7.74 12.31
CA LYS A 216 12.57 -9.06 11.95
C LYS A 216 11.87 -10.20 12.73
N PRO A 217 11.67 -11.40 12.14
CA PRO A 217 11.95 -11.72 10.74
C PRO A 217 10.97 -10.99 9.80
N ALA A 218 11.51 -10.25 8.83
CA ALA A 218 10.72 -9.44 7.93
C ALA A 218 10.03 -10.32 6.89
N GLN A 219 8.73 -10.12 6.70
CA GLN A 219 7.95 -10.74 5.63
C GLN A 219 7.42 -9.63 4.74
N PHE A 220 7.83 -9.64 3.49
CA PHE A 220 7.47 -8.58 2.56
C PHE A 220 7.40 -9.08 1.13
N LEU A 221 6.63 -8.38 0.31
CA LEU A 221 6.55 -8.56 -1.13
C LEU A 221 6.66 -7.19 -1.81
N VAL A 222 7.38 -7.12 -2.91
CA VAL A 222 7.56 -5.91 -3.74
C VAL A 222 6.91 -6.15 -5.09
N ILE A 223 5.91 -5.33 -5.41
CA ILE A 223 5.21 -5.37 -6.70
C ILE A 223 5.90 -4.41 -7.66
N GLY A 224 6.23 -4.88 -8.86
CA GLY A 224 6.81 -4.08 -9.94
C GLY A 224 5.88 -2.99 -10.48
N ILE A 225 6.38 -2.18 -11.41
CA ILE A 225 5.63 -1.11 -12.06
C ILE A 225 4.97 -1.64 -13.33
N LEU A 226 3.68 -1.38 -13.49
CA LEU A 226 2.96 -1.68 -14.72
C LEU A 226 3.20 -0.60 -15.78
N ASN A 227 3.11 -0.97 -17.06
CA ASN A 227 3.04 -0.01 -18.17
C ASN A 227 1.59 0.42 -18.41
N SER A 228 1.43 1.69 -18.78
CA SER A 228 0.22 2.19 -19.42
C SER A 228 0.21 1.89 -20.92
N VAL A 229 -0.95 2.05 -21.55
CA VAL A 229 -1.09 1.97 -23.02
C VAL A 229 -0.35 3.06 -23.79
N PHE A 230 0.15 4.09 -23.11
CA PHE A 230 0.97 5.15 -23.70
C PHE A 230 2.48 4.88 -23.54
N GLU A 231 2.83 3.79 -22.85
CA GLU A 231 4.19 3.42 -22.45
C GLU A 231 4.58 2.10 -23.13
N THR A 232 4.50 2.07 -24.46
CA THR A 232 4.77 0.87 -25.27
C THR A 232 5.91 1.07 -26.26
N GLY A 233 6.45 -0.04 -26.77
CA GLY A 233 7.46 -0.02 -27.83
C GLY A 233 8.83 0.41 -27.32
N ASN A 234 9.47 1.39 -27.97
CA ASN A 234 10.85 1.80 -27.68
C ASN A 234 10.97 3.17 -26.97
N ASN A 235 9.87 3.68 -26.40
CA ASN A 235 9.90 4.98 -25.74
C ASN A 235 10.75 4.95 -24.45
N HIS A 236 11.26 6.11 -24.03
CA HIS A 236 12.18 6.20 -22.89
C HIS A 236 11.52 5.80 -21.57
N ILE A 237 10.22 6.11 -21.39
CA ILE A 237 9.46 5.76 -20.18
C ILE A 237 9.36 4.24 -20.01
N TYR A 238 8.99 3.53 -21.07
CA TYR A 238 8.92 2.08 -21.11
C TYR A 238 10.26 1.45 -20.73
N LYS A 239 11.36 1.96 -21.29
CA LYS A 239 12.71 1.49 -20.97
C LYS A 239 13.08 1.76 -19.50
N SER A 240 12.72 2.91 -18.95
CA SER A 240 12.92 3.22 -17.53
C SER A 240 12.12 2.28 -16.62
N ILE A 241 10.87 1.96 -16.98
CA ILE A 241 10.02 1.01 -16.24
C ILE A 241 10.64 -0.40 -16.26
N LEU A 242 11.03 -0.87 -17.44
CA LEU A 242 11.68 -2.18 -17.58
C LEU A 242 12.98 -2.25 -16.79
N ASN A 243 13.79 -1.19 -16.81
CA ASN A 243 15.04 -1.13 -16.07
C ASN A 243 14.80 -1.19 -14.55
N LEU A 244 13.87 -0.38 -14.02
CA LEU A 244 13.52 -0.45 -12.60
C LEU A 244 12.98 -1.84 -12.23
N ASN A 245 12.06 -2.40 -13.03
CA ASN A 245 11.53 -3.74 -12.77
C ASN A 245 12.62 -4.82 -12.76
N SER A 246 13.60 -4.74 -13.65
CA SER A 246 14.76 -5.64 -13.67
C SER A 246 15.60 -5.51 -12.39
N ILE A 247 15.84 -4.28 -11.92
CA ILE A 247 16.53 -4.01 -10.65
C ILE A 247 15.76 -4.62 -9.48
N LEU A 248 14.44 -4.37 -9.38
CA LEU A 248 13.60 -4.88 -8.29
C LEU A 248 13.53 -6.41 -8.31
N ALA A 249 13.38 -7.02 -9.49
CA ALA A 249 13.35 -8.48 -9.64
C ALA A 249 14.67 -9.12 -9.22
N SER A 250 15.80 -8.53 -9.64
CA SER A 250 17.14 -9.03 -9.28
C SER A 250 17.43 -8.88 -7.79
N LYS A 251 16.96 -7.79 -7.18
CA LYS A 251 17.24 -7.47 -5.77
C LYS A 251 16.38 -8.28 -4.81
N TYR A 252 15.07 -8.38 -5.10
CA TYR A 252 14.11 -8.99 -4.18
C TYR A 252 13.75 -10.43 -4.53
N THR A 253 14.15 -10.93 -5.70
CA THR A 253 14.03 -12.34 -6.15
C THR A 253 12.72 -13.01 -5.73
N GLU A 254 12.75 -13.84 -4.69
CA GLU A 254 11.60 -14.59 -4.17
C GLU A 254 10.48 -13.71 -3.59
N ASN A 255 10.78 -12.46 -3.25
CA ASN A 255 9.83 -11.48 -2.73
C ASN A 255 9.36 -10.49 -3.82
N TYR A 256 9.81 -10.64 -5.06
CA TYR A 256 9.35 -9.81 -6.17
C TYR A 256 8.11 -10.39 -6.85
N ILE A 257 7.18 -9.51 -7.22
CA ILE A 257 5.99 -9.83 -7.99
C ILE A 257 5.95 -8.98 -9.26
N PRO A 258 5.95 -9.59 -10.45
CA PRO A 258 5.82 -8.83 -11.69
C PRO A 258 4.42 -8.19 -11.78
N ALA A 259 4.39 -6.91 -12.18
CA ALA A 259 3.16 -6.21 -12.55
C ALA A 259 2.95 -6.19 -14.08
N THR A 260 3.34 -7.28 -14.75
CA THR A 260 3.15 -7.50 -16.19
C THR A 260 1.71 -7.89 -16.51
N PRO A 261 1.27 -7.80 -17.78
CA PRO A 261 -0.05 -8.31 -18.20
C PRO A 261 -0.24 -9.79 -17.84
N PRO A 262 -1.49 -10.30 -17.80
CA PRO A 262 -1.75 -11.68 -17.43
C PRO A 262 -1.18 -12.67 -18.46
N THR A 263 -0.68 -13.80 -17.99
CA THR A 263 -0.35 -14.94 -18.84
C THR A 263 -1.61 -15.69 -19.28
N ASN A 264 -1.47 -16.58 -20.27
CA ASN A 264 -2.56 -17.47 -20.67
C ASN A 264 -3.05 -18.35 -19.50
N GLU A 265 -2.13 -18.83 -18.66
CA GLU A 265 -2.46 -19.64 -17.49
C GLU A 265 -3.28 -18.85 -16.48
N GLU A 266 -2.89 -17.61 -16.19
CA GLU A 266 -3.61 -16.74 -15.25
C GLU A 266 -5.00 -16.38 -15.76
N MET A 267 -5.15 -16.11 -17.06
CA MET A 267 -6.46 -15.88 -17.67
C MET A 267 -7.34 -17.13 -17.60
N ASN A 268 -6.78 -18.31 -17.90
CA ASN A 268 -7.50 -19.58 -17.82
C ASN A 268 -7.96 -19.89 -16.38
N ALA A 269 -7.12 -19.61 -15.38
CA ALA A 269 -7.44 -19.84 -13.97
C ALA A 269 -8.68 -19.06 -13.50
N ILE A 270 -8.93 -17.88 -14.09
CA ILE A 270 -10.13 -17.07 -13.82
C ILE A 270 -11.23 -17.24 -14.88
N LYS A 271 -11.11 -18.24 -15.75
CA LYS A 271 -12.05 -18.53 -16.86
C LYS A 271 -12.28 -17.33 -17.78
N TYR A 272 -11.24 -16.52 -17.97
CA TYR A 272 -11.27 -15.35 -18.85
C TYR A 272 -10.83 -15.73 -20.26
N SER A 273 -11.66 -15.39 -21.25
CA SER A 273 -11.35 -15.57 -22.67
C SER A 273 -10.96 -14.23 -23.30
N PRO A 274 -9.70 -14.03 -23.72
CA PRO A 274 -9.24 -12.75 -24.25
C PRO A 274 -9.81 -12.45 -25.63
N THR A 275 -10.22 -11.20 -25.83
CA THR A 275 -10.55 -10.65 -27.15
C THR A 275 -9.29 -10.51 -28.01
N ASN A 276 -9.46 -10.26 -29.31
CA ASN A 276 -8.31 -9.96 -30.18
C ASN A 276 -7.58 -8.67 -29.74
N GLN A 277 -8.31 -7.68 -29.24
CA GLN A 277 -7.71 -6.46 -28.71
C GLN A 277 -6.88 -6.74 -27.46
N ASP A 278 -7.38 -7.59 -26.55
CA ASP A 278 -6.64 -7.95 -25.34
C ASP A 278 -5.29 -8.58 -25.70
N LYS A 279 -5.28 -9.48 -26.70
CA LYS A 279 -4.05 -10.15 -27.16
C LYS A 279 -3.03 -9.15 -27.71
N ILE A 280 -3.49 -8.12 -28.43
CA ILE A 280 -2.62 -7.06 -28.96
C ILE A 280 -1.98 -6.26 -27.81
N GLU A 281 -2.78 -5.86 -26.82
CA GLU A 281 -2.29 -5.08 -25.67
C GLU A 281 -1.35 -5.88 -24.76
N ILE A 282 -1.64 -7.17 -24.56
CA ILE A 282 -0.76 -8.10 -23.84
C ILE A 282 0.58 -8.24 -24.57
N ALA A 283 0.57 -8.41 -25.90
CA ALA A 283 1.79 -8.46 -26.71
C ALA A 283 2.59 -7.14 -26.67
N ALA A 284 1.90 -6.01 -26.45
CA ALA A 284 2.52 -4.71 -26.21
C ALA A 284 2.99 -4.48 -24.75
N ASN A 285 2.94 -5.51 -23.90
CA ASN A 285 3.32 -5.47 -22.48
C ASN A 285 2.48 -4.49 -21.64
N THR A 286 1.18 -4.41 -21.94
CA THR A 286 0.19 -3.59 -21.20
C THR A 286 -0.99 -4.43 -20.75
N PHE A 287 -1.53 -4.13 -19.58
CA PHE A 287 -2.78 -4.78 -19.15
C PHE A 287 -3.88 -4.43 -20.17
N PRO A 288 -4.65 -5.42 -20.64
CA PRO A 288 -5.63 -5.17 -21.69
C PRO A 288 -6.77 -4.28 -21.19
N ALA A 289 -7.43 -3.56 -22.09
CA ALA A 289 -8.56 -2.66 -21.83
C ALA A 289 -9.66 -3.31 -20.98
N SER A 290 -9.90 -4.60 -21.21
CA SER A 290 -10.87 -5.40 -20.47
C SER A 290 -10.48 -5.67 -19.00
N MET A 291 -9.24 -5.40 -18.61
CA MET A 291 -8.69 -5.58 -17.26
C MET A 291 -8.19 -4.27 -16.62
N ARG A 292 -8.38 -3.13 -17.29
CA ARG A 292 -8.05 -1.79 -16.77
C ARG A 292 -9.26 -0.86 -16.88
N ILE A 293 -9.17 0.30 -16.28
CA ILE A 293 -10.14 1.38 -16.51
C ILE A 293 -9.65 2.27 -17.67
N SER A 294 -10.47 3.28 -18.02
CA SER A 294 -10.30 4.08 -19.22
C SER A 294 -9.07 5.00 -19.22
N ASP A 295 -8.44 5.23 -18.07
CA ASP A 295 -7.25 6.09 -17.95
C ASP A 295 -5.95 5.49 -18.46
N GLY A 296 -5.99 4.25 -18.95
CA GLY A 296 -4.88 3.64 -19.67
C GLY A 296 -3.94 2.80 -18.82
N TYR A 297 -4.10 2.75 -17.49
CA TYR A 297 -3.18 1.96 -16.66
C TYR A 297 -3.72 1.44 -15.34
N HIS A 298 -4.71 2.10 -14.73
CA HIS A 298 -5.25 1.56 -13.48
C HIS A 298 -6.09 0.31 -13.74
N LEU A 299 -5.89 -0.71 -12.93
CA LEU A 299 -6.56 -1.99 -13.10
C LEU A 299 -8.02 -1.91 -12.67
N ASN A 300 -8.89 -2.62 -13.39
CA ASN A 300 -10.26 -2.84 -12.96
C ASN A 300 -10.35 -4.05 -12.00
N THR A 301 -11.56 -4.50 -11.65
CA THR A 301 -11.77 -5.66 -10.77
C THR A 301 -11.04 -6.93 -11.25
N ILE A 302 -11.03 -7.18 -12.56
CA ILE A 302 -10.39 -8.38 -13.15
C ILE A 302 -8.87 -8.23 -13.13
N GLY A 303 -8.33 -7.08 -13.53
CA GLY A 303 -6.88 -6.84 -13.47
C GLY A 303 -6.33 -6.91 -12.04
N ASN A 304 -7.07 -6.36 -11.07
CA ASN A 304 -6.71 -6.46 -9.65
C ASN A 304 -6.75 -7.91 -9.13
N LEU A 305 -7.63 -8.77 -9.66
CA LEU A 305 -7.67 -10.19 -9.31
C LEU A 305 -6.40 -10.92 -9.77
N ILE A 306 -5.84 -10.57 -10.93
CA ILE A 306 -4.56 -11.11 -11.41
C ILE A 306 -3.44 -10.78 -10.41
N ILE A 307 -3.30 -9.50 -10.04
CA ILE A 307 -2.28 -9.08 -9.06
C ILE A 307 -2.49 -9.75 -7.70
N ALA A 308 -3.73 -9.80 -7.20
CA ALA A 308 -4.05 -10.47 -5.93
C ALA A 308 -3.69 -11.96 -5.96
N THR A 309 -3.94 -12.65 -7.08
CA THR A 309 -3.62 -14.06 -7.25
C THR A 309 -2.11 -14.30 -7.23
N ARG A 310 -1.32 -13.43 -7.90
CA ARG A 310 0.16 -13.48 -7.83
C ARG A 310 0.68 -13.28 -6.42
N VAL A 311 0.14 -12.28 -5.71
CA VAL A 311 0.49 -12.02 -4.30
C VAL A 311 0.16 -13.22 -3.44
N ALA A 312 -1.06 -13.78 -3.56
CA ALA A 312 -1.48 -14.93 -2.79
C ALA A 312 -0.63 -16.18 -3.09
N ALA A 313 -0.26 -16.41 -4.34
CA ALA A 313 0.62 -17.50 -4.73
C ALA A 313 1.98 -17.37 -4.03
N LYS A 314 2.57 -16.18 -4.03
CA LYS A 314 3.86 -15.93 -3.34
C LYS A 314 3.77 -16.10 -1.83
N ILE A 315 2.70 -15.62 -1.20
CA ILE A 315 2.49 -15.84 0.25
C ILE A 315 2.41 -17.35 0.57
N LYS A 316 1.65 -18.11 -0.23
CA LYS A 316 1.51 -19.56 -0.06
C LYS A 316 2.81 -20.32 -0.31
N GLU A 317 3.54 -19.99 -1.37
CA GLU A 317 4.85 -20.55 -1.71
C GLU A 317 5.84 -20.42 -0.55
N LYS A 318 5.79 -19.29 0.16
CA LYS A 318 6.72 -19.00 1.27
C LYS A 318 6.29 -19.55 2.63
N GLY A 319 5.08 -20.12 2.72
CA GLY A 319 4.47 -20.60 3.95
C GLY A 319 4.12 -19.48 4.95
N TRP A 320 3.70 -18.31 4.45
CA TRP A 320 3.41 -17.11 5.25
C TRP A 320 1.94 -16.95 5.67
#